data_AF-A0A1H1QMF9-F1
#
_entry.id   AF-A0A1H1QMF9-F1
#
_cell.length_a   1.000
_cell.length_b   1.000
_cell.length_c   1.000
_cell.angle_alpha   90.00
_cell.angle_beta   90.00
_cell.angle_gamma   90.00
#
_symmetry.space_group_name_H-M   'P 1'
#
loop_
_entity.id
_entity.type
_entity.pdbx_description
1 polymer ?
#
loop_
_entity_poly.entity_id
_entity_poly.type
_entity_poly.pdbx_seq_one_letter_code
_entity_poly.pdbx_strand_id
1 'polypeptide(L)' 'MVHWSSLSPDARELLRKLVEGCCYEPADENLVTLMECGLIEHGANGWQPTPNGRSTYVVRDRVRRRNFA' A
#
# COMPACT_ATOMS: atom_id res chain seq x y z
N MET A 1 -9.43 -1.33 -11.72
CA MET A 1 -8.05 -0.88 -11.42
C MET A 1 -8.17 0.30 -10.45
N VAL A 2 -7.78 0.14 -9.18
CA VAL A 2 -7.95 1.18 -8.17
C VAL A 2 -6.98 2.32 -8.43
N HIS A 3 -7.48 3.55 -8.44
CA HIS A 3 -6.64 4.72 -8.65
C HIS A 3 -5.97 5.11 -7.33
N TRP A 4 -4.64 5.20 -7.29
CA TRP A 4 -3.85 5.59 -6.11
C TRP A 4 -4.36 6.85 -5.41
N SER A 5 -4.87 7.82 -6.20
CA SER A 5 -5.44 9.07 -5.69
C SER A 5 -6.76 8.91 -4.93
N SER A 6 -7.43 7.77 -5.06
CA SER A 6 -8.68 7.45 -4.36
C SER A 6 -8.44 6.86 -2.96
N LEU A 7 -7.22 6.39 -2.68
CA LEU A 7 -6.85 5.96 -1.32
C LEU A 7 -6.62 7.18 -0.43
N SER A 8 -7.07 7.10 0.82
CA SER A 8 -6.74 8.08 1.86
C SER A 8 -5.22 8.17 2.07
N PRO A 9 -4.70 9.32 2.53
CA PRO A 9 -3.27 9.47 2.87
C PRO A 9 -2.77 8.37 3.81
N ASP A 10 -3.57 8.01 4.82
CA ASP A 10 -3.24 6.95 5.78
C ASP A 10 -3.18 5.56 5.14
N ALA A 11 -4.12 5.22 4.25
CA ALA A 11 -4.09 3.96 3.49
C ALA A 11 -2.84 3.87 2.58
N ARG A 12 -2.41 5.00 1.99
CA ARG A 12 -1.18 5.05 1.19
C ARG A 12 0.07 4.87 2.05
N GLU A 13 0.11 5.51 3.22
CA GLU A 13 1.20 5.34 4.18
C GLU A 13 1.27 3.90 4.70
N LEU A 14 0.12 3.30 4.99
CA LEU A 14 0.03 1.91 5.38
C LEU A 14 0.56 0.97 4.29
N LEU A 15 0.16 1.14 3.03
CA LEU A 15 0.69 0.33 1.94
C LEU A 15 2.20 0.50 1.82
N ARG A 16 2.72 1.72 1.99
CA ARG A 16 4.16 1.97 2.01
C ARG A 16 4.86 1.20 3.13
N LYS A 17 4.38 1.30 4.37
CA LYS A 17 4.97 0.60 5.53
C LYS A 17 4.98 -0.92 5.30
N LEU A 18 3.89 -1.48 4.77
CA LEU A 18 3.77 -2.90 4.43
C LEU A 18 4.74 -3.33 3.32
N VAL A 19 4.98 -2.48 2.30
CA VAL A 19 5.94 -2.77 1.23
C VAL A 19 7.39 -2.60 1.70
N GLU A 20 7.68 -1.60 2.54
CA GLU A 20 8.99 -1.37 3.13
C GLU A 20 9.33 -2.38 4.24
N GLY A 21 8.37 -3.22 4.65
CA GLY A 21 8.58 -4.25 5.67
C GLY A 21 8.67 -3.69 7.10
N CYS A 22 8.15 -2.48 7.32
CA CYS A 22 8.09 -1.90 8.65
C CYS A 22 7.02 -2.61 9.47
N CYS A 23 7.39 -3.17 10.63
CA CYS A 23 6.43 -3.69 11.61
C CYS A 23 5.52 -2.55 12.08
N TYR A 24 4.26 -2.58 11.64
CA TYR A 24 3.24 -1.63 12.04
C TYR A 24 1.93 -2.38 12.22
N GLU A 25 1.31 -2.28 13.40
CA GLU A 25 -0.05 -2.75 13.65
C GLU A 25 -1.02 -1.75 13.02
N PRO A 26 -1.68 -2.07 11.89
CA PRO A 26 -2.47 -1.11 11.16
C PRO A 26 -3.81 -0.84 11.83
N ALA A 27 -4.38 0.35 11.61
CA ALA A 27 -5.79 0.59 11.91
C ALA A 27 -6.70 -0.20 10.95
N ASP A 28 -7.71 -0.87 11.50
CA ASP A 28 -8.62 -1.79 10.79
C ASP A 28 -9.27 -1.20 9.53
N GLU A 29 -9.68 0.07 9.55
CA GLU A 29 -10.40 0.71 8.42
C GLU A 29 -9.56 0.83 7.13
N ASN A 30 -8.26 1.10 7.27
CA ASN A 30 -7.35 1.24 6.14
C ASN A 30 -6.97 -0.13 5.57
N LEU A 31 -6.95 -1.17 6.42
CA LEU A 31 -6.73 -2.55 6.00
C LEU A 31 -7.87 -3.04 5.12
N VAL A 32 -9.12 -2.83 5.55
CA VAL A 32 -10.31 -3.21 4.78
C VAL A 32 -10.27 -2.56 3.40
N THR A 33 -10.04 -1.24 3.35
CA THR A 33 -9.98 -0.51 2.07
C THR A 33 -8.88 -1.06 1.15
N LEU A 34 -7.67 -1.30 1.66
CA LEU A 34 -6.56 -1.82 0.86
C LEU A 34 -6.80 -3.27 0.40
N MET A 35 -7.47 -4.08 1.22
CA MET A 35 -7.85 -5.45 0.91
C MET A 35 -8.93 -5.51 -0.16
N GLU A 36 -10.00 -4.71 -0.03
CA GLU A 36 -11.04 -4.57 -1.05
C GLU A 36 -10.48 -4.06 -2.39
N CYS A 37 -9.45 -3.21 -2.33
CA CYS A 37 -8.72 -2.75 -3.49
C CYS A 37 -7.77 -3.80 -4.10
N GLY A 38 -7.60 -4.96 -3.46
CA GLY A 38 -6.69 -6.03 -3.87
C GLY A 38 -5.21 -5.65 -3.78
N LEU A 39 -4.85 -4.67 -2.93
CA LEU A 39 -3.49 -4.18 -2.76
C LEU A 39 -2.74 -4.90 -1.65
N ILE A 40 -3.46 -5.43 -0.66
CA ILE A 40 -2.92 -6.26 0.42
C ILE A 40 -3.75 -7.53 0.57
N GLU A 41 -3.17 -8.52 1.23
CA GLU A 41 -3.80 -9.78 1.58
C GLU A 41 -3.34 -10.22 2.97
N HIS A 42 -4.14 -11.03 3.66
CA HIS A 42 -3.77 -11.60 4.96
C HIS A 42 -3.08 -12.95 4.76
N GLY A 43 -1.75 -12.98 4.94
CA GLY A 43 -0.93 -14.17 4.84
C GLY A 43 -0.72 -14.86 6.19
N ALA A 44 0.09 -15.92 6.21
CA ALA A 44 0.41 -16.68 7.41
C ALA A 44 1.13 -15.85 8.50
N ASN A 45 1.81 -14.77 8.11
CA ASN A 45 2.57 -13.89 9.00
C ASN A 45 1.89 -12.52 9.19
N GLY A 46 0.59 -12.42 8.89
CA GLY A 46 -0.17 -11.18 8.94
C GLY A 46 -0.32 -10.51 7.57
N TRP A 47 -0.57 -9.21 7.58
CA TRP A 47 -0.85 -8.43 6.38
C TRP A 47 0.39 -8.29 5.49
N GLN A 48 0.23 -8.62 4.20
CA GLN A 48 1.29 -8.53 3.21
C GLN A 48 0.78 -7.84 1.93
N PRO A 49 1.62 -7.07 1.23
CA PRO A 49 1.23 -6.43 -0.01
C PRO A 49 1.20 -7.44 -1.18
N THR A 50 0.12 -7.43 -1.96
CA THR A 50 -0.03 -8.24 -3.17
C THR A 50 0.92 -7.76 -4.27
N PRO A 51 1.13 -8.53 -5.36
CA PRO A 51 1.87 -8.04 -6.53
C PRO A 51 1.33 -6.72 -7.10
N ASN A 52 0.01 -6.53 -7.05
CA ASN A 52 -0.65 -5.27 -7.45
C ASN A 52 -0.36 -4.14 -6.47
N GLY A 53 -0.40 -4.40 -5.16
CA GLY A 53 -0.02 -3.41 -4.14
C GLY A 53 1.42 -2.92 -4.30
N ARG A 54 2.35 -3.86 -4.47
CA ARG A 54 3.77 -3.56 -4.73
C ARG A 54 3.96 -2.74 -5.99
N SER A 55 3.31 -3.13 -7.09
CA SER A 55 3.40 -2.39 -8.37
C SER A 55 2.81 -0.99 -8.26
N THR A 56 1.67 -0.85 -7.57
CA THR A 56 0.99 0.42 -7.35
C THR A 56 1.88 1.39 -6.55
N TYR A 57 2.59 0.88 -5.54
CA TYR A 57 3.57 1.64 -4.78
C TYR A 57 4.83 1.98 -5.61
N VAL A 58 5.49 0.98 -6.20
CA VAL A 58 6.79 1.13 -6.91
C VAL A 58 6.69 2.07 -8.11
N VAL A 59 5.60 1.98 -8.90
CA VAL A 59 5.40 2.86 -10.06
C VAL A 59 5.30 4.32 -9.62
N ARG A 60 4.71 4.61 -8.46
CA ARG A 60 4.42 5.98 -8.03
C ARG A 60 5.48 6.57 -7.09
N ASP A 61 6.21 5.77 -6.30
CA ASP A 61 7.41 6.25 -5.56
C ASP A 61 8.53 6.67 -6.53
N ARG A 62 8.75 5.88 -7.60
CA ARG A 62 9.71 6.25 -8.66
C ARG A 62 9.31 7.53 -9.41
N VAL A 63 8.02 7.72 -9.69
CA VAL A 63 7.52 8.97 -10.30
C VAL A 63 7.72 10.16 -9.36
N ARG A 64 7.55 9.97 -8.04
CA ARG A 64 7.76 11.04 -7.05
C ARG A 64 9.24 11.42 -6.91
N ARG A 65 10.16 10.45 -6.94
CA ARG A 65 11.62 10.74 -6.91
C ARG A 65 12.15 11.35 -8.20
N ARG A 66 11.59 11.01 -9.37
CA ARG A 66 12.01 11.62 -10.65
C ARG A 66 11.47 13.03 -10.89
N ASN A 67 10.41 13.44 -10.20
CA ASN A 67 9.85 14.79 -10.33
C ASN A 67 10.40 15.80 -9.29
N PHE A 68 11.34 15.38 -8.44
CA PHE A 68 12.00 16.23 -7.45
C PHE A 68 13.54 16.22 -7.58
N ALA A 69 14.06 15.78 -8.73
CA ALA A 69 15.47 15.87 -9.09
C ALA A 69 15.66 16.90 -10.21
#